data_AF-A0A735HRB8-F1
#
_entry.id   AF-A0A735HRB8-F1
#
_cell.length_a   1.000
_cell.length_b   1.000
_cell.length_c   1.000
_cell.angle_alpha   90.00
_cell.angle_beta   90.00
_cell.angle_gamma   90.00
#
_symmetry.space_group_name_H-M   'P 1'
#
loop_
_entity.id
_entity.type
_entity.pdbx_description
1 polymer ?
#
loop_
_entity_poly.entity_id
_entity_poly.type
_entity_poly.pdbx_seq_one_letter_code
_entity_poly.pdbx_strand_id
1 'polypeptide(L)'
;MMSLTELEDMLIEDTENNSEKLLSILKERRKQLNKSLENPLDKLAYKKTEQMLVACEAAQQVIELIAFRFSNNKKKGDIHEKKN
;
A
#
# COMPACT_ATOMS: atom_id res chain seq x y z
N MET A 1 -6.17 13.29 -13.68
CA MET A 1 -6.44 11.84 -13.78
C MET A 1 -7.63 11.55 -12.89
N MET A 2 -8.60 10.73 -13.32
CA MET A 2 -9.81 10.43 -12.56
C MET A 2 -9.55 9.22 -11.66
N SER A 3 -9.81 9.35 -10.36
CA SER A 3 -9.89 8.25 -9.38
C SER A 3 -11.17 7.45 -9.59
N LEU A 4 -11.15 6.17 -9.19
CA LEU A 4 -12.33 5.31 -9.20
C LEU A 4 -12.84 5.02 -7.78
N THR A 5 -11.98 5.20 -6.77
CA THR A 5 -12.28 4.87 -5.38
C THR A 5 -11.80 5.94 -4.42
N GLU A 6 -12.45 6.05 -3.26
CA GLU A 6 -12.04 6.96 -2.17
C GLU A 6 -10.62 6.68 -1.66
N LEU A 7 -10.15 5.43 -1.75
CA LEU A 7 -8.76 5.07 -1.44
C LEU A 7 -7.79 5.73 -2.42
N GLU A 8 -8.12 5.73 -3.70
CA GLU A 8 -7.31 6.41 -4.71
C GLU A 8 -7.37 7.92 -4.55
N ASP A 9 -8.54 8.50 -4.22
CA ASP A 9 -8.67 9.93 -3.91
C ASP A 9 -7.70 10.36 -2.81
N MET A 10 -7.75 9.66 -1.68
CA MET A 10 -6.84 9.87 -0.55
C MET A 10 -5.37 9.74 -0.97
N LEU A 11 -5.03 8.72 -1.78
CA LEU A 11 -3.66 8.52 -2.27
C LEU A 11 -3.21 9.58 -3.29
N ILE A 12 -4.12 10.26 -3.99
CA ILE A 12 -3.78 11.33 -4.92
C ILE A 12 -3.49 12.63 -4.18
N GLU A 13 -4.29 12.96 -3.16
CA GLU A 13 -4.19 14.21 -2.40
C GLU A 13 -2.77 14.44 -1.86
N ASP A 14 -2.21 13.42 -1.21
CA ASP A 14 -0.84 13.41 -0.71
C ASP A 14 -0.19 12.04 -0.91
N THR A 15 0.22 11.78 -2.16
CA THR A 15 0.74 10.47 -2.57
C THR A 15 1.91 9.97 -1.75
N GLU A 16 2.85 10.83 -1.37
CA GLU A 16 4.02 10.42 -0.60
C GLU A 16 3.61 10.04 0.82
N ASN A 17 3.01 10.97 1.57
CA ASN A 17 2.67 10.72 2.98
C ASN A 17 1.60 9.64 3.14
N ASN A 18 0.56 9.61 2.29
CA ASN A 18 -0.53 8.65 2.44
C ASN A 18 -0.10 7.23 2.04
N SER A 19 0.73 7.08 1.01
CA SER A 19 1.29 5.78 0.68
C SER A 19 2.24 5.29 1.77
N GLU A 20 3.15 6.12 2.27
CA GLU A 20 4.07 5.76 3.36
C GLU A 20 3.30 5.34 4.63
N LYS A 21 2.25 6.07 5.01
CA LYS A 21 1.42 5.74 6.17
C LYS A 21 0.76 4.37 6.04
N LEU A 22 0.16 4.07 4.89
CA LEU A 22 -0.49 2.77 4.66
C LEU A 22 0.53 1.63 4.57
N LEU A 23 1.67 1.86 3.91
CA LEU A 23 2.74 0.87 3.82
C LEU A 23 3.35 0.55 5.20
N SER A 24 3.49 1.56 6.07
CA SER A 24 3.93 1.38 7.46
C SER A 24 2.98 0.51 8.27
N ILE A 25 1.66 0.74 8.15
CA ILE A 25 0.63 -0.09 8.80
C ILE A 25 0.72 -1.54 8.32
N LEU A 26 0.83 -1.77 7.01
CA LEU A 26 0.95 -3.11 6.44
C LEU A 26 2.25 -3.81 6.88
N LYS A 27 3.36 -3.08 6.97
CA LYS A 27 4.64 -3.60 7.43
C LYS A 27 4.59 -4.05 8.89
N GLU A 28 4.01 -3.23 9.77
CA GLU A 28 3.81 -3.61 11.17
C GLU A 28 2.87 -4.82 11.29
N ARG A 29 1.80 -4.87 10.49
CA ARG A 29 0.90 -6.02 10.49
C ARG A 29 1.59 -7.31 10.05
N ARG A 30 2.42 -7.28 9.00
CA ARG A 30 3.23 -8.42 8.56
C ARG A 30 4.19 -8.89 9.64
N LYS A 31 4.85 -7.96 10.35
CA LYS A 31 5.73 -8.27 11.48
C LYS A 31 4.99 -9.04 12.59
N GLN A 32 3.78 -8.60 12.94
CA GLN A 32 2.93 -9.28 13.93
C GLN A 32 2.49 -10.67 13.48
N LEU A 33 2.12 -10.83 12.21
CA LEU A 33 1.74 -12.12 11.63
C LEU A 33 2.92 -13.10 11.61
N ASN A 34 4.11 -12.64 11.18
CA ASN A 34 5.33 -13.45 11.20
C ASN A 34 5.69 -13.90 12.62
N LYS A 35 5.62 -13.00 13.61
CA LYS A 35 5.81 -13.34 15.02
C LYS A 35 4.79 -14.36 15.53
N SER A 36 3.56 -14.33 14.99
CA SER A 36 2.52 -15.31 15.35
C SER A 36 2.87 -16.71 14.84
N LEU A 37 3.51 -16.82 13.67
CA LEU A 37 3.97 -18.09 13.10
C LEU A 37 5.17 -18.71 13.84
N GLU A 38 5.92 -17.92 14.61
CA GLU A 38 7.01 -18.43 15.47
C GLU A 38 6.48 -19.23 16.67
N ASN A 39 5.18 -19.14 16.97
CA ASN A 39 4.54 -19.84 18.08
C ASN A 39 3.72 -21.03 17.57
N PRO A 40 3.47 -22.07 18.40
CA PRO A 40 2.59 -23.16 18.03
C PRO A 40 1.18 -22.63 17.73
N LEU A 41 0.71 -22.88 16.51
CA LEU A 41 -0.65 -22.59 16.06
C LEU A 41 -1.35 -23.88 15.68
N ASP A 42 -2.67 -23.94 15.88
CA ASP A 42 -3.46 -25.00 15.27
C ASP A 42 -3.46 -24.86 13.74
N LYS A 43 -3.78 -25.96 13.05
CA LYS A 43 -3.73 -26.03 11.57
C LYS A 43 -4.58 -24.95 10.89
N LEU A 44 -5.73 -24.59 11.47
CA LEU A 44 -6.62 -23.58 10.90
C LEU A 44 -6.05 -22.18 11.12
N ALA A 45 -5.56 -21.89 12.32
CA ALA A 45 -4.92 -20.62 12.65
C ALA A 45 -3.66 -20.38 11.82
N TYR A 46 -2.83 -21.40 11.61
CA TYR A 46 -1.65 -21.32 10.76
C TYR A 46 -2.02 -20.92 9.32
N LYS A 47 -2.95 -21.67 8.69
CA LYS A 47 -3.39 -21.39 7.32
C LYS A 47 -4.01 -20.01 7.15
N LYS A 48 -4.81 -19.55 8.13
CA LYS A 48 -5.35 -18.19 8.13
C LYS A 48 -4.24 -17.14 8.21
N THR A 49 -3.22 -17.39 9.02
CA THR A 49 -2.08 -16.47 9.19
C THR A 49 -1.27 -16.36 7.90
N GLU A 50 -1.00 -17.48 7.21
CA GLU A 50 -0.37 -17.47 5.88
C GLU A 50 -1.21 -16.68 4.86
N GLN A 51 -2.53 -16.89 4.81
CA GLN A 51 -3.42 -16.15 3.92
C GLN A 51 -3.39 -14.64 4.19
N MET A 52 -3.34 -14.23 5.46
CA MET A 52 -3.24 -12.82 5.83
C MET A 52 -1.89 -12.23 5.42
N LEU A 53 -0.79 -12.98 5.51
CA LEU A 53 0.52 -12.52 5.03
C LEU A 53 0.50 -12.23 3.53
N VAL A 54 -0.03 -13.16 2.74
CA VAL A 54 -0.17 -13.00 1.28
C VAL A 54 -1.05 -11.79 0.95
N ALA A 55 -2.16 -11.61 1.67
CA ALA A 55 -3.03 -10.45 1.48
C ALA A 55 -2.34 -9.12 1.81
N CYS A 56 -1.54 -9.07 2.88
CA CYS A 56 -0.75 -7.88 3.20
C CYS A 56 0.29 -7.56 2.13
N GLU A 57 0.97 -8.57 1.58
CA GLU A 57 1.95 -8.38 0.49
C GLU A 57 1.28 -7.88 -0.79
N ALA A 58 0.13 -8.45 -1.16
CA ALA A 58 -0.64 -7.98 -2.30
C ALA A 58 -1.10 -6.52 -2.11
N ALA A 59 -1.57 -6.16 -0.92
CA ALA A 59 -1.99 -4.79 -0.61
C ALA A 59 -0.82 -3.79 -0.71
N GLN A 60 0.37 -4.16 -0.26
CA GLN A 60 1.56 -3.31 -0.37
C GLN A 60 1.88 -3.02 -1.85
N GLN A 61 1.91 -4.05 -2.69
CA GLN A 61 2.18 -3.89 -4.12
C GLN A 61 1.14 -3.00 -4.82
N VAL A 62 -0.14 -3.12 -4.45
CA VAL A 62 -1.21 -2.27 -4.99
C VAL A 62 -0.98 -0.81 -4.63
N ILE A 63 -0.66 -0.51 -3.37
CA ILE A 63 -0.39 0.87 -2.91
C ILE A 63 0.83 1.45 -3.61
N GLU A 64 1.92 0.70 -3.71
CA GLU A 64 3.14 1.12 -4.42
C GLU A 64 2.86 1.42 -5.89
N LEU A 65 2.06 0.58 -6.56
CA LEU A 65 1.66 0.78 -7.95
C LEU A 65 0.82 2.05 -8.12
N ILE A 66 -0.14 2.28 -7.24
CA ILE A 66 -0.98 3.48 -7.24
C ILE A 66 -0.10 4.73 -7.02
N ALA A 67 0.78 4.69 -6.01
CA ALA A 67 1.69 5.79 -5.71
C ALA A 67 2.62 6.11 -6.89
N PHE A 68 3.21 5.09 -7.51
CA PHE A 68 4.06 5.26 -8.69
C PHE A 68 3.31 5.92 -9.86
N ARG A 69 2.05 5.53 -10.10
CA ARG A 69 1.22 6.12 -11.15
C ARG A 69 0.98 7.61 -10.92
N PHE A 70 0.71 8.03 -9.69
CA PHE A 70 0.41 9.44 -9.40
C PHE A 70 1.65 10.32 -9.26
N SER A 71 2.74 9.81 -8.69
CA SER A 71 4.02 10.52 -8.60
C SER A 71 4.61 10.86 -9.98
N ASN A 72 4.44 9.98 -10.97
CA ASN A 72 4.88 10.24 -12.34
C ASN A 72 3.99 11.23 -13.12
N ASN A 73 2.71 11.34 -12.74
CA ASN A 73 1.79 12.29 -13.36
C ASN A 73 1.96 13.72 -12.80
N LYS A 74 2.25 13.90 -11.51
CA LYS A 74 2.64 15.20 -10.95
C LYS A 74 3.83 15.80 -11.70
N LYS A 75 4.89 15.00 -11.94
CA LYS A 75 6.07 15.42 -12.71
C LYS A 75 5.77 15.85 -14.15
N LYS A 76 4.72 15.31 -14.78
CA LYS A 76 4.32 15.74 -16.15
C LYS A 76 3.49 17.02 -16.15
N GLY A 77 2.74 17.30 -15.09
CA GLY A 77 1.98 18.55 -14.92
C GLY A 77 2.88 19.76 -14.68
N ASP A 78 3.87 19.63 -13.80
CA ASP A 78 4.80 20.73 -13.45
C ASP A 78 5.68 21.18 -14.63
N ILE A 79 5.93 20.30 -15.60
CA ILE A 79 6.71 20.63 -16.82
C ILE A 79 5.89 21.51 -17.78
N HIS A 80 4.56 21.41 -17.75
CA HIS A 80 3.68 22.20 -18.60
C HIS A 80 3.35 23.58 -18.01
N GLU A 81 3.32 23.75 -16.69
CA GLU A 81 3.05 25.05 -16.07
C GLU A 81 4.25 26.02 -16.11
N LYS A 82 5.49 25.53 -16.26
CA LYS A 82 6.69 26.38 -16.40
C LYS A 82 6.92 26.97 -17.79
N LYS A 83 5.98 26.82 -18.73
CA LYS A 83 6.10 27.30 -20.12
C LYS A 83 5.14 28.43 -20.51
N ASN A 84 4.39 28.99 -19.56
CA ASN A 84 3.57 30.18 -19.80
C ASN A 84 4.12 31.40 -19.05
#